data_AF-A0A5C7S6T0-F1
#
_entry.id   AF-A0A5C7S6T0-F1
#
_cell.length_a   1.000
_cell.length_b   1.000
_cell.length_c   1.000
_cell.angle_alpha   90.00
_cell.angle_beta   90.00
_cell.angle_gamma   90.00
#
_symmetry.space_group_name_H-M   'P 1'
#
loop_
_entity.id
_entity.type
_entity.pdbx_description
1 polymer ?
#
loop_
_entity_poly.entity_id
_entity_poly.type
_entity_poly.pdbx_seq_one_letter_code
_entity_poly.pdbx_strand_id
1 'polypeptide(L)'
;MSDETSKKGYQWRFFRSGGFDQVRIETADDLRHLGELDQKLWSVLACPTSGLEFDSRTLQLLDVDNDGSIRAPEIIDATRWVCTVLK
;
A
#
# COMPACT_ATOMS: atom_id res chain seq x y z
N MET A 1 0.22 37.46 13.42
CA MET A 1 1.40 36.84 12.79
C MET A 1 1.66 35.56 13.55
N SER A 2 1.42 34.35 13.09
CA SER A 2 0.84 33.81 11.85
C SER A 2 0.38 32.41 12.26
N ASP A 3 -0.87 32.01 12.00
CA ASP A 3 -1.32 30.63 12.25
C ASP A 3 -0.68 29.73 11.19
N GLU A 4 0.37 29.03 11.58
CA GLU A 4 1.00 28.00 10.77
C GLU A 4 0.12 26.75 10.85
N THR A 5 -0.85 26.64 9.94
CA THR A 5 -1.62 25.41 9.76
C THR A 5 -0.69 24.30 9.32
N SER A 6 -0.11 23.59 10.29
CA SER A 6 0.60 22.34 10.08
C SER A 6 -0.30 21.42 9.26
N LYS A 7 0.14 21.09 8.04
CA LYS A 7 -0.56 20.20 7.12
C LYS A 7 -0.63 18.84 7.81
N LYS A 8 -1.72 18.55 8.52
CA LYS A 8 -1.90 17.24 9.19
C LYS A 8 -1.92 16.17 8.09
N GLY A 9 -0.88 15.35 8.04
CA GLY A 9 -0.84 14.19 7.14
C GLY A 9 -2.00 13.22 7.41
N TYR A 10 -2.24 12.30 6.46
CA TYR A 10 -3.30 11.30 6.60
C TYR A 10 -3.14 10.52 7.91
N GLN A 11 -4.24 10.40 8.66
CA GLN A 11 -4.23 9.79 9.99
C GLN A 11 -4.41 8.28 9.88
N TRP A 12 -3.29 7.57 9.75
CA TRP A 12 -3.28 6.11 9.69
C TRP A 12 -3.80 5.48 10.98
N ARG A 13 -4.63 4.45 10.82
CA ARG A 13 -5.05 3.58 11.91
C ARG A 13 -4.13 2.36 11.95
N PHE A 14 -3.90 1.84 13.14
CA PHE A 14 -2.99 0.73 13.36
C PHE A 14 -3.69 -0.42 14.09
N PHE A 15 -3.16 -1.62 13.91
CA PHE A 15 -3.54 -2.79 14.68
C PHE A 15 -2.32 -3.63 14.99
N ARG A 16 -2.39 -4.40 16.09
CA ARG A 16 -1.28 -5.25 16.50
C ARG A 16 -1.46 -6.66 15.96
N SER A 17 -0.44 -7.17 15.29
CA SER A 17 -0.37 -8.55 14.82
C SER A 17 1.06 -9.06 14.89
N GLY A 18 1.25 -10.27 15.43
CA GLY A 18 2.58 -10.89 15.51
C GLY A 18 3.62 -10.09 16.30
N GLY A 19 3.20 -9.21 17.21
CA GLY A 19 4.10 -8.34 17.98
C GLY A 19 4.47 -7.00 17.32
N PHE A 20 3.90 -6.69 16.15
CA PHE A 20 4.16 -5.46 15.40
C PHE A 20 2.89 -4.64 15.21
N ASP A 21 3.03 -3.33 15.10
CA ASP A 21 1.94 -2.42 14.74
C ASP A 21 1.89 -2.30 13.20
N GLN A 22 0.79 -2.77 12.62
CA GLN A 22 0.53 -2.76 11.18
C GLN A 22 -0.50 -1.70 10.83
N VAL A 23 -0.36 -1.11 9.64
CA VAL A 23 -1.33 -0.16 9.10
C VAL A 23 -2.62 -0.89 8.74
N ARG A 24 -3.75 -0.32 9.16
CA ARG A 24 -5.08 -0.82 8.86
C ARG A 24 -5.61 -0.15 7.59
N ILE A 25 -5.84 -0.95 6.55
CA ILE A 25 -6.43 -0.53 5.27
C ILE A 25 -7.87 -1.07 5.21
N GLU A 26 -8.87 -0.21 5.32
CA GLU A 26 -10.29 -0.62 5.31
C GLU A 26 -11.19 0.30 4.48
N THR A 27 -10.75 1.51 4.19
CA THR A 27 -11.53 2.53 3.50
C THR A 27 -10.91 2.89 2.17
N ALA A 28 -11.71 3.47 1.27
CA ALA A 28 -11.20 3.99 0.01
C ALA A 28 -10.17 5.12 0.22
N ASP A 29 -10.30 5.92 1.29
CA ASP A 29 -9.34 6.97 1.61
C ASP A 29 -7.98 6.39 2.03
N ASP A 30 -7.94 5.23 2.68
CA ASP A 30 -6.68 4.54 2.99
C ASP A 30 -5.92 4.19 1.69
N LEU A 31 -6.63 3.75 0.65
CA LEU A 31 -6.03 3.45 -0.65
C LEU A 31 -5.54 4.72 -1.36
N ARG A 32 -6.33 5.82 -1.32
CA ARG A 32 -5.97 7.10 -1.94
C ARG A 32 -4.70 7.70 -1.35
N HIS A 33 -4.49 7.54 -0.04
CA HIS A 33 -3.33 8.07 0.66
C HIS A 33 -2.18 7.06 0.80
N LEU A 34 -2.31 5.83 0.25
CA LEU A 34 -1.29 4.79 0.40
C LEU A 34 0.11 5.22 -0.09
N GLY A 35 0.17 6.06 -1.13
CA GLY A 35 1.44 6.62 -1.62
C GLY A 35 2.13 7.62 -0.67
N GLU A 36 1.45 8.06 0.39
CA GLU A 36 1.99 8.92 1.45
C GLU A 36 2.47 8.13 2.67
N LEU A 37 2.27 6.80 2.68
CA LEU A 37 2.66 5.94 3.79
C LEU A 37 4.19 5.83 3.88
N ASP A 38 4.75 6.02 5.08
CA ASP A 38 6.19 5.82 5.33
C ASP A 38 6.58 4.37 4.99
N GLN A 39 7.60 4.21 4.16
CA GLN A 39 8.12 2.91 3.72
C GLN A 39 8.45 1.96 4.90
N LYS A 40 8.82 2.49 6.07
CA LYS A 40 9.14 1.71 7.28
C LYS A 40 7.93 0.96 7.85
N LEU A 41 6.72 1.36 7.49
CA LEU A 41 5.48 0.74 7.94
C LEU A 41 5.02 -0.40 7.04
N TRP A 42 5.71 -0.66 5.92
CA TRP A 42 5.45 -1.80 5.05
C TRP A 42 6.01 -3.09 5.68
N SER A 43 5.20 -4.14 5.72
CA SER A 43 5.57 -5.39 6.40
C SER A 43 6.60 -6.23 5.64
N VAL A 44 6.72 -6.04 4.32
CA VAL A 44 7.63 -6.79 3.44
C VAL A 44 8.29 -5.85 2.43
N LEU A 45 9.51 -6.19 2.02
CA LEU A 45 10.25 -5.45 1.00
C LEU A 45 9.89 -5.88 -0.44
N ALA A 46 9.51 -7.15 -0.59
CA ALA A 46 9.10 -7.76 -1.85
C ALA A 46 8.16 -8.94 -1.56
N CYS A 47 7.16 -9.13 -2.42
CA CYS A 47 6.18 -10.21 -2.36
C CYS A 47 6.29 -11.08 -3.62
N PRO A 48 6.55 -12.39 -3.51
CA PRO A 48 6.70 -13.23 -4.70
C PRO A 48 5.38 -13.36 -5.47
N THR A 49 5.44 -13.46 -6.80
CA THR A 49 4.25 -13.65 -7.64
C THR A 49 3.77 -15.11 -7.71
N SER A 50 4.46 -16.03 -7.04
CA SER A 50 4.16 -17.47 -7.03
C SER A 50 4.42 -18.08 -5.66
N GLY A 51 3.88 -19.29 -5.42
CA GLY A 51 4.04 -19.99 -4.14
C GLY A 51 3.24 -19.39 -2.98
N LEU A 52 2.30 -18.50 -3.28
CA LEU A 52 1.32 -17.97 -2.34
C LEU A 52 -0.01 -18.69 -2.52
N GLU A 53 -0.81 -18.76 -1.46
CA GLU A 53 -2.21 -19.18 -1.48
C GLU A 53 -3.10 -18.09 -2.12
N PHE A 54 -2.76 -17.70 -3.35
CA PHE A 54 -3.39 -16.66 -4.14
C PHE A 54 -3.18 -16.94 -5.64
N ASP A 55 -4.06 -16.45 -6.50
CA ASP A 55 -3.95 -16.64 -7.95
C ASP A 55 -2.68 -15.97 -8.51
N SER A 56 -1.75 -16.79 -9.02
CA SER A 56 -0.45 -16.31 -9.49
C SER A 56 -0.58 -15.39 -10.71
N ARG A 57 -1.59 -15.62 -11.56
CA ARG A 57 -1.83 -14.75 -12.72
C ARG A 57 -2.19 -13.33 -12.28
N THR A 58 -3.01 -13.19 -11.25
CA THR A 58 -3.36 -11.89 -10.67
C THR A 58 -2.14 -11.19 -10.08
N LEU A 59 -1.26 -11.92 -9.40
CA LEU A 59 -0.01 -11.35 -8.88
C LEU A 59 0.93 -10.89 -10.01
N GLN A 60 1.05 -11.67 -11.08
CA GLN A 60 1.85 -11.29 -12.25
C GLN A 60 1.34 -10.03 -12.96
N LEU A 61 0.05 -9.68 -12.84
CA LEU A 61 -0.46 -8.42 -13.38
C LEU A 61 0.01 -7.20 -12.57
N LEU A 62 0.45 -7.39 -11.33
CA LEU A 62 1.00 -6.34 -10.47
C LEU A 62 2.52 -6.18 -10.62
N ASP A 63 3.20 -7.22 -11.11
CA ASP A 63 4.64 -7.27 -11.35
C ASP A 63 4.97 -6.64 -12.71
N VAL A 64 5.23 -5.33 -12.70
CA VAL A 64 5.35 -4.50 -13.90
C VAL A 64 6.66 -4.78 -14.64
N ASP A 65 7.73 -5.09 -13.91
CA ASP A 65 9.05 -5.38 -14.50
C ASP A 65 9.28 -6.87 -14.78
N ASN A 66 8.36 -7.74 -14.35
CA ASN A 66 8.37 -9.20 -14.54
C ASN A 66 9.57 -9.88 -13.88
N ASP A 67 10.07 -9.36 -12.75
CA ASP A 67 11.16 -9.96 -11.98
C ASP A 67 10.68 -11.07 -11.01
N GLY A 68 9.36 -11.29 -10.93
CA GLY A 68 8.72 -12.27 -10.06
C GLY A 68 8.45 -11.75 -8.64
N SER A 69 8.65 -10.46 -8.38
CA SER A 69 8.59 -9.85 -7.05
C SER A 69 7.90 -8.49 -7.05
N ILE A 70 6.71 -8.44 -6.46
CA ILE A 70 5.93 -7.21 -6.29
C ILE A 70 6.48 -6.37 -5.13
N ARG A 71 6.68 -5.07 -5.36
CA ARG A 71 7.22 -4.10 -4.40
C ARG A 71 6.24 -2.96 -4.14
N ALA A 72 6.53 -2.17 -3.11
CA ALA A 72 5.65 -1.06 -2.69
C ALA A 72 5.29 -0.08 -3.83
N PRO A 73 6.21 0.35 -4.71
CA PRO A 73 5.85 1.26 -5.81
C PRO A 73 4.78 0.68 -6.75
N GLU A 74 4.84 -0.61 -7.05
CA GLU A 74 3.88 -1.27 -7.94
C GLU A 74 2.50 -1.38 -7.31
N ILE A 75 2.45 -1.68 -6.00
CA ILE A 75 1.19 -1.65 -5.24
C ILE A 75 0.61 -0.22 -5.22
N ILE A 76 1.45 0.80 -4.98
CA ILE A 76 1.02 2.20 -4.96
C ILE A 76 0.46 2.62 -6.32
N ASP A 77 1.10 2.24 -7.41
CA ASP A 77 0.65 2.59 -8.76
C ASP A 77 -0.64 1.83 -9.12
N ALA A 78 -0.75 0.55 -8.75
CA ALA A 78 -1.98 -0.21 -8.89
C ALA A 78 -3.15 0.41 -8.10
N THR A 79 -2.94 0.81 -6.84
CA THR A 79 -4.00 1.44 -6.03
C THR A 79 -4.39 2.82 -6.55
N ARG A 80 -3.42 3.62 -7.02
CA ARG A 80 -3.69 4.89 -7.70
C ARG A 80 -4.57 4.67 -8.92
N TRP A 81 -4.23 3.71 -9.78
CA TRP A 81 -5.04 3.37 -10.94
C TRP A 81 -6.46 2.94 -10.54
N VAL A 82 -6.60 2.03 -9.58
CA VAL A 82 -7.91 1.58 -9.06
C VAL A 82 -8.77 2.76 -8.59
N CYS A 83 -8.18 3.73 -7.87
CA CYS A 83 -8.87 4.92 -7.41
C CYS A 83 -9.34 5.86 -8.54
N THR A 84 -8.79 5.72 -9.76
CA THR A 84 -9.26 6.48 -10.94
C THR A 84 -10.41 5.81 -11.68
N VAL A 85 -10.52 4.48 -11.61
CA VAL A 85 -11.50 3.70 -12.40
C VAL A 85 -12.73 3.30 -11.60
N LEU A 86 -12.62 3.19 -10.28
CA LEU A 86 -13.75 2.91 -9.39
C LEU A 86 -14.37 4.22 -8.86
N LYS A 87 -15.70 4.33 -8.99
CA LYS A 87 -16.51 5.47 -8.51
C LYS A 87 -17.11 5.20 -7.14
#